data_AF-A0A920PYN0-F1
#
_entry.id   AF-A0A920PYN0-F1
#
_cell.length_a   1.000
_cell.length_b   1.000
_cell.length_c   1.000
_cell.angle_alpha   90.00
_cell.angle_beta   90.00
_cell.angle_gamma   90.00
#
_symmetry.space_group_name_H-M   'P 1'
#
loop_
_entity.id
_entity.type
_entity.pdbx_description
1 polymer ?
#
loop_
_entity_poly.entity_id
_entity_poly.type
_entity_poly.pdbx_seq_one_letter_code
_entity_poly.pdbx_strand_id
1 'polypeptide(L)'
;MHYAARRGLTEGDPNNGPVDGEGRRSIYQEIRRNAHNPFLEVFDLPKPATTRGQRDATNVPAQSLALLNSPFVVGQAAEWGQRLAGGEATSVDNRITHMFLKALTREPTDEELTRVAE
;
A
#
# COMPACT_ATOMS: atom_id res chain seq x y z
N MET A 1 -20.84 15.26 -2.52
CA MET A 1 -21.46 14.68 -1.32
C MET A 1 -22.64 13.81 -1.74
N HIS A 2 -22.37 12.59 -2.23
CA HIS A 2 -23.41 11.60 -2.55
C HIS A 2 -22.80 10.20 -2.41
N TYR A 3 -22.72 9.70 -1.17
CA TYR A 3 -22.41 8.30 -0.89
C TYR A 3 -23.29 7.80 0.26
N ALA A 4 -24.61 7.99 0.14
CA ALA A 4 -25.57 7.50 1.13
C ALA A 4 -26.97 7.24 0.52
N ALA A 5 -27.06 6.96 -0.78
CA ALA A 5 -28.36 6.83 -1.44
C ALA A 5 -28.45 5.59 -2.33
N ARG A 6 -28.20 4.41 -1.75
CA ARG A 6 -28.92 3.20 -2.14
C ARG A 6 -28.76 2.12 -1.06
N ARG A 7 -29.90 1.71 -0.50
CA ARG A 7 -30.11 0.62 0.47
C ARG A 7 -29.72 0.87 1.94
N GLY A 8 -30.43 1.74 2.65
CA GLY A 8 -30.52 1.67 4.13
C GLY A 8 -29.18 1.65 4.89
N LEU A 9 -28.12 2.20 4.29
CA LEU A 9 -26.77 2.25 4.86
C LEU A 9 -26.73 3.43 5.83
N THR A 10 -26.54 3.14 7.11
CA THR A 10 -26.33 4.17 8.13
C THR A 10 -25.01 4.88 7.85
N GLU A 11 -25.11 6.20 7.72
CA GLU A 11 -23.97 7.10 7.56
C GLU A 11 -23.01 6.95 8.75
N GLY A 12 -21.79 6.44 8.52
CA GLY A 12 -20.73 6.37 9.54
C GLY A 12 -20.33 4.98 10.05
N ASP A 13 -20.76 3.87 9.43
CA ASP A 13 -20.20 2.54 9.76
C ASP A 13 -18.89 2.29 8.98
N PRO A 14 -17.73 2.23 9.66
CA PRO A 14 -16.42 2.01 9.02
C PRO A 14 -16.27 0.61 8.40
N ASN A 15 -17.18 -0.32 8.67
CA ASN A 15 -17.17 -1.67 8.08
C ASN A 15 -18.02 -1.78 6.81
N ASN A 16 -18.68 -0.69 6.38
CA ASN A 16 -19.72 -0.76 5.36
C ASN A 16 -19.34 0.02 4.10
N GLY A 17 -18.46 -0.59 3.30
CA GLY A 17 -18.13 -0.20 1.94
C GLY A 17 -17.89 -1.45 1.08
N PRO A 18 -18.07 -1.38 -0.26
CA PRO A 18 -17.79 -2.53 -1.10
C PRO A 18 -16.31 -2.90 -1.01
N VAL A 19 -16.02 -4.10 -0.49
CA VAL A 19 -14.65 -4.62 -0.29
C VAL A 19 -13.91 -4.74 -1.63
N ASP A 20 -14.65 -4.97 -2.71
CA ASP A 20 -14.17 -5.09 -4.10
C ASP A 20 -14.24 -3.78 -4.90
N GLY A 21 -14.65 -2.67 -4.26
CA GLY A 21 -14.81 -1.38 -4.91
C GLY A 21 -15.90 -1.34 -6.00
N GLU A 22 -16.80 -2.32 -6.11
CA GLU A 22 -17.80 -2.43 -7.20
C GLU A 22 -17.19 -2.30 -8.62
N GLY A 23 -16.03 -2.92 -8.85
CA GLY A 23 -15.33 -2.85 -10.14
C GLY A 23 -14.55 -1.55 -10.39
N ARG A 24 -14.41 -0.69 -9.37
CA ARG A 24 -13.51 0.47 -9.42
C ARG A 24 -12.07 0.01 -9.16
N ARG A 25 -11.12 0.53 -9.95
CA ARG A 25 -9.68 0.28 -9.80
C ARG A 25 -9.02 1.11 -8.70
N SER A 26 -9.81 1.89 -7.95
CA SER A 26 -9.34 2.82 -6.92
C SER A 26 -9.72 2.31 -5.54
N ILE A 27 -8.79 2.47 -4.60
CA ILE A 27 -9.03 2.21 -3.17
C ILE A 27 -9.54 3.51 -2.54
N TYR A 28 -10.67 3.43 -1.83
CA TYR A 28 -11.24 4.54 -1.08
C TYR A 28 -10.93 4.35 0.40
N GLN A 29 -10.48 5.42 1.07
CA GLN A 29 -10.25 5.43 2.51
C GLN A 29 -11.05 6.58 3.13
N GLU A 30 -11.68 6.33 4.28
CA GLU A 30 -12.30 7.39 5.08
C GLU A 30 -11.21 8.33 5.62
N ILE A 31 -11.39 9.64 5.42
CA ILE A 31 -10.49 10.67 5.94
C ILE A 31 -11.25 11.54 6.93
N ARG A 32 -10.77 11.59 8.17
CA ARG A 32 -11.26 12.51 9.20
C ARG A 32 -10.47 13.81 9.12
N ARG A 33 -11.17 14.95 8.94
CA ARG A 33 -10.51 16.27 8.75
C ARG A 33 -9.55 16.68 9.86
N ASN A 34 -9.79 16.21 11.08
CA ASN A 34 -8.99 16.56 12.27
C ASN A 34 -8.15 15.39 12.79
N ALA A 35 -8.18 14.24 12.12
CA ALA A 35 -7.44 13.04 12.53
C ALA A 35 -6.85 12.39 11.27
N HIS A 36 -5.67 12.86 10.89
CA HIS A 36 -4.97 12.37 9.71
C HIS A 36 -4.28 11.03 9.99
N ASN A 37 -3.99 10.31 8.91
CA ASN A 37 -3.18 9.11 8.98
C ASN A 37 -1.70 9.51 9.09
N PRO A 38 -1.01 9.27 10.22
CA PRO A 38 0.37 9.71 10.42
C PRO A 38 1.33 9.07 9.44
N PHE A 39 1.05 7.85 8.97
CA PHE A 39 1.89 7.20 7.95
C PHE A 39 1.79 7.92 6.61
N LEU A 40 0.58 8.27 6.16
CA LEU A 40 0.38 8.95 4.89
C LEU A 40 0.85 10.41 4.91
N GLU A 41 0.80 11.07 6.07
CA GLU A 41 1.36 12.41 6.23
C GLU A 41 2.86 12.47 5.93
N VAL A 42 3.62 11.42 6.30
CA VAL A 42 5.06 11.32 5.95
C VAL A 42 5.27 11.33 4.43
N PHE A 43 4.31 10.81 3.66
CA PHE A 43 4.31 10.79 2.19
C PHE A 43 3.51 11.92 1.55
N ASP A 44 3.42 13.07 2.24
CA ASP A 44 2.86 14.32 1.72
C ASP A 44 1.38 14.22 1.31
N LEU A 45 0.60 13.38 2.02
CA LEU A 45 -0.85 13.29 1.82
C LEU A 45 -1.49 14.70 1.87
N PRO A 46 -2.26 15.12 0.84
CA PRO A 46 -2.95 16.40 0.85
C PRO A 46 -3.89 16.54 2.04
N LYS A 47 -3.77 17.66 2.77
CA LYS A 47 -4.66 17.98 3.88
C LYS A 47 -6.02 18.44 3.35
N PRO A 48 -7.16 17.94 3.89
CA PRO A 48 -8.51 18.27 3.41
C PRO A 48 -9.00 19.66 3.85
N ALA A 49 -8.07 20.60 4.04
CA ALA A 49 -8.33 22.00 4.33
C ALA A 49 -8.02 22.91 3.13
N THR A 50 -7.20 22.45 2.19
CA THR A 50 -6.78 23.21 1.00
C THR A 50 -6.78 22.32 -0.23
N THR A 51 -6.92 22.92 -1.41
CA THR A 51 -6.83 22.20 -2.69
C THR A 51 -5.37 22.04 -3.11
N ARG A 52 -5.01 20.86 -3.61
CA ARG A 52 -3.69 20.53 -4.18
C ARG A 52 -3.89 20.07 -5.63
N GLY A 53 -3.31 20.81 -6.58
CA GLY A 53 -3.43 20.49 -8.02
C GLY A 53 -2.35 19.53 -8.54
N GLN A 54 -1.30 19.29 -7.76
CA GLN A 54 -0.17 18.44 -8.13
C GLN A 54 0.44 17.79 -6.89
N ARG A 55 1.07 16.63 -7.06
CA ARG A 55 1.88 15.97 -6.04
C ARG A 55 3.32 16.48 -6.12
N ASP A 56 3.87 16.91 -4.99
CA ASP A 56 5.27 17.32 -4.92
C ASP A 56 6.20 16.12 -5.12
N ALA A 57 7.37 16.36 -5.73
CA ALA A 57 8.45 15.40 -5.74
C ALA A 57 9.30 15.62 -4.50
N THR A 58 9.27 14.66 -3.58
CA THR A 58 9.94 14.76 -2.28
C THR A 58 10.99 13.64 -2.15
N ASN A 59 12.16 13.97 -1.60
CA ASN A 59 13.21 13.01 -1.24
C ASN A 59 13.67 13.27 0.20
N VAL A 60 12.70 13.32 1.12
CA VAL A 60 12.96 13.62 2.54
C VAL A 60 13.37 12.33 3.25
N PRO A 61 14.49 12.32 4.01
CA PRO A 61 14.97 11.11 4.68
C PRO A 61 13.95 10.43 5.60
N ALA A 62 13.02 11.21 6.17
CA ALA A 62 11.94 10.69 7.00
C ALA A 62 11.03 9.68 6.25
N GLN A 63 10.85 9.83 4.94
CA GLN A 63 10.07 8.89 4.12
C GLN A 63 10.75 7.52 4.04
N SER A 64 12.06 7.50 3.74
CA SER A 64 12.84 6.26 3.73
C SER A 64 12.91 5.62 5.12
N LEU A 65 13.09 6.44 6.17
CA LEU A 65 13.15 5.94 7.54
C LEU A 65 11.79 5.35 7.98
N ALA A 66 10.68 5.95 7.56
CA ALA A 66 9.35 5.41 7.81
C ALA A 66 9.13 4.07 7.10
N LEU A 67 9.64 3.88 5.88
CA LEU A 67 9.59 2.57 5.21
C LEU A 67 10.39 1.50 5.97
N LEU A 68 11.53 1.86 6.56
CA LEU A 68 12.37 0.91 7.29
C LEU A 68 11.82 0.56 8.69
N ASN A 69 11.14 1.49 9.37
CA ASN A 69 10.84 1.36 10.79
C ASN A 69 9.35 1.35 11.13
N SER A 70 8.45 1.66 10.19
CA SER A 70 7.02 1.68 10.45
C SER A 70 6.51 0.27 10.81
N PRO A 71 5.82 0.09 11.95
CA PRO A 71 5.21 -1.19 12.30
C PRO A 71 4.25 -1.70 11.22
N PHE A 72 3.57 -0.79 10.51
CA PHE A 72 2.74 -1.14 9.38
C PHE A 72 3.56 -1.79 8.26
N VAL A 73 4.66 -1.16 7.84
CA VAL A 73 5.50 -1.69 6.74
C VAL A 73 6.15 -3.00 7.12
N VAL A 74 6.66 -3.11 8.35
CA VAL A 74 7.22 -4.36 8.89
C VAL A 74 6.16 -5.47 8.91
N GLY A 75 4.93 -5.18 9.34
CA GLY A 75 3.82 -6.13 9.30
C GLY A 75 3.48 -6.60 7.89
N GLN A 76 3.39 -5.67 6.93
CA GLN A 76 3.12 -6.01 5.53
C GLN A 76 4.26 -6.85 4.92
N ALA A 77 5.52 -6.58 5.26
CA ALA A 77 6.67 -7.37 4.83
C ALA A 77 6.60 -8.81 5.38
N ALA A 78 6.22 -8.97 6.66
CA ALA A 78 6.06 -10.28 7.28
C ALA A 78 4.92 -11.10 6.62
N GLU A 79 3.75 -10.48 6.43
CA GLU A 79 2.61 -11.09 5.72
C GLU A 79 2.98 -11.53 4.30
N TRP A 80 3.71 -10.67 3.58
CA TRP A 80 4.14 -10.99 2.22
C TRP A 80 5.17 -12.13 2.20
N GLY A 81 6.12 -12.13 3.13
CA GLY A 81 7.09 -13.21 3.31
C GLY A 81 6.43 -14.56 3.59
N GLN A 82 5.40 -14.59 4.45
CA GLN A 82 4.63 -15.81 4.72
C GLN A 82 3.91 -16.32 3.47
N ARG A 83 3.27 -15.43 2.71
CA ARG A 83 2.59 -15.80 1.45
C ARG A 83 3.57 -16.33 0.41
N LEU A 84 4.77 -15.75 0.33
CA LEU A 84 5.82 -16.22 -0.58
C LEU A 84 6.35 -17.60 -0.17
N ALA A 85 6.54 -17.81 1.14
CA ALA A 85 7.03 -19.08 1.68
C ALA A 85 6.03 -20.23 1.54
N GLY A 86 4.73 -19.93 1.67
CA GLY A 86 3.62 -20.88 1.53
C GLY A 86 3.11 -21.08 0.10
N GLY A 87 3.67 -20.37 -0.89
CA GLY A 87 3.27 -20.50 -2.29
C GLY A 87 3.83 -21.72 -3.01
N GLU A 88 3.41 -21.92 -4.26
CA GLU A 88 3.77 -23.07 -5.10
C GLU A 88 5.24 -23.06 -5.60
N ALA A 89 5.96 -21.96 -5.41
CA ALA A 89 7.35 -21.85 -5.83
C ALA A 89 8.27 -22.73 -4.96
N THR A 90 8.84 -23.75 -5.59
CA THR A 90 9.63 -24.81 -4.95
C THR A 90 11.11 -24.46 -4.77
N SER A 91 11.68 -23.58 -5.60
CA SER A 91 13.07 -23.11 -5.46
C SER A 91 13.13 -21.68 -4.93
N VAL A 92 14.26 -21.32 -4.30
CA VAL A 92 14.54 -19.95 -3.83
C VAL A 92 14.51 -18.98 -5.02
N ASP A 93 15.15 -19.33 -6.13
CA ASP A 93 15.18 -18.50 -7.34
C ASP A 93 13.78 -18.23 -7.89
N ASN A 94 12.91 -19.24 -7.95
CA ASN A 94 11.53 -19.05 -8.39
C ASN A 94 10.73 -18.16 -7.43
N ARG A 95 11.02 -18.22 -6.12
CA ARG A 95 10.41 -17.31 -5.13
C ARG A 95 10.88 -15.88 -5.35
N ILE A 96 12.17 -15.66 -5.59
CA ILE A 96 12.71 -14.33 -5.89
C ILE A 96 12.07 -13.79 -7.18
N THR A 97 12.04 -14.56 -8.26
CA THR A 97 11.38 -14.14 -9.51
C THR A 97 9.90 -13.80 -9.30
N HIS A 98 9.17 -14.62 -8.53
CA HIS A 98 7.77 -14.33 -8.22
C HIS A 98 7.60 -13.06 -7.39
N MET A 99 8.48 -12.81 -6.43
CA MET A 99 8.50 -11.58 -5.62
C MET A 99 8.67 -10.33 -6.50
N PHE A 100 9.63 -10.34 -7.43
CA PHE A 100 9.87 -9.24 -8.37
C PHE A 100 8.68 -9.01 -9.30
N LEU A 101 8.10 -10.07 -9.86
CA LEU A 101 6.90 -9.96 -10.70
C LEU A 101 5.72 -9.37 -9.95
N LYS A 102 5.51 -9.74 -8.67
CA LYS A 102 4.40 -9.23 -7.86
C LYS A 102 4.58 -7.77 -7.44
N ALA A 103 5.80 -7.34 -7.12
CA ALA A 103 6.04 -5.98 -6.63
C ALA A 103 6.39 -4.98 -7.74
N LEU A 104 7.17 -5.39 -8.73
CA LEU A 104 7.71 -4.51 -9.77
C LEU A 104 7.13 -4.79 -11.16
N THR A 105 6.32 -5.84 -11.31
CA THR A 105 5.72 -6.23 -12.61
C THR A 105 6.77 -6.50 -13.69
N ARG A 106 7.96 -6.96 -13.29
CA ARG A 106 9.04 -7.37 -14.17
C ARG A 106 9.86 -8.49 -13.54
N GLU A 107 10.63 -9.19 -14.35
CA GLU A 107 11.62 -10.15 -13.86
C GLU A 107 12.82 -9.41 -13.23
N PRO A 108 13.51 -10.04 -12.25
CA PRO A 108 14.75 -9.51 -11.69
C PRO A 108 15.86 -9.50 -12.75
N THR A 109 16.80 -8.56 -12.64
CA THR A 109 18.04 -8.61 -13.43
C THR A 109 19.05 -9.58 -12.77
N ASP A 110 20.08 -9.99 -13.51
CA ASP A 110 21.14 -10.86 -12.98
C ASP A 110 21.86 -10.25 -11.76
N GLU A 111 22.07 -8.93 -11.76
CA GLU A 111 22.64 -8.19 -10.63
C GLU A 111 21.73 -8.24 -9.40
N GLU A 112 20.42 -8.10 -9.60
CA GLU A 112 19.43 -8.17 -8.53
C GLU A 112 19.29 -9.58 -7.95
N LEU A 113 19.33 -10.61 -8.80
CA LEU A 113 19.35 -12.01 -8.35
C LEU A 113 20.56 -12.28 -7.46
N THR A 114 21.74 -11.80 -7.89
CA THR A 114 22.98 -11.96 -7.12
C THR A 114 22.86 -11.28 -5.75
N ARG A 115 22.40 -10.02 -5.72
CA ARG A 115 22.30 -9.24 -4.49
C ARG A 115 21.28 -9.78 -3.48
N VAL A 116 20.24 -10.48 -3.93
CA VAL A 116 19.22 -11.07 -3.05
C VAL A 116 19.62 -12.46 -2.56
N ALA A 117 20.55 -13.14 -3.26
CA ALA A 117 21.08 -14.43 -2.87
C ALA A 117 22.22 -14.36 -1.84
N GLU A 118 22.89 -13.20 -1.74
CA GLU A 118 23.88 -12.87 -0.68
C GLU A 118 23.23 -12.71 0.71
#